data_AF-A0AAV8YLC3-F1
#
_entry.id   AF-A0AAV8YLC3-F1
#
_cell.length_a   1.000
_cell.length_b   1.000
_cell.length_c   1.000
_cell.angle_alpha   90.00
_cell.angle_beta   90.00
_cell.angle_gamma   90.00
#
_symmetry.space_group_name_H-M   'P 1'
#
loop_
_entity.id
_entity.type
_entity.pdbx_description
1 polymer ?
#
loop_
_entity_poly.entity_id
_entity_poly.type
_entity_poly.pdbx_seq_one_letter_code
_entity_poly.pdbx_strand_id
1 'polypeptide(L)'
;MTKYENAARSNIVSCSVGGAAAGPSGMLIMPSVLEEVDDSSNVYTPLVDSSGITVVPPSPSSKPLKTINDVRVLLQQGRKQDLKQLLRNNSWPVNSPIRKELWPLLCTQHQNGKSNIMDGFYWDMVNQVFGSPDLPDKPISLPPFVEPSHCQSYYMTHKGRNVTDRVVSVLGYACPDIVYSPTIYPICALLLHYMSGNF
;
A
#
# COMPACT_ATOMS: atom_id res chain seq x y z
N MET A 1 -2.34 -54.62 35.22
CA MET A 1 -1.88 -55.79 34.44
C MET A 1 -0.70 -55.32 33.60
N THR A 2 0.48 -55.84 33.94
CA THR A 2 1.67 -56.05 33.08
C THR A 2 2.32 -54.90 32.29
N LYS A 3 3.54 -54.58 32.72
CA LYS A 3 4.69 -54.09 31.94
C LYS A 3 5.03 -55.05 30.79
N TYR A 4 5.64 -54.55 29.71
CA TYR A 4 6.69 -55.16 28.84
C TYR A 4 7.06 -54.07 27.79
N GLU A 5 8.22 -53.41 27.74
CA GLU A 5 9.64 -53.81 27.69
C GLU A 5 10.13 -54.22 26.28
N ASN A 6 11.20 -53.53 25.83
CA ASN A 6 12.27 -53.96 24.90
C ASN A 6 11.92 -54.12 23.40
N ALA A 7 12.82 -53.97 22.43
CA ALA A 7 14.26 -53.69 22.40
C ALA A 7 14.68 -53.21 21.00
N ALA A 8 15.90 -52.67 20.96
CA ALA A 8 16.70 -52.29 19.81
C ALA A 8 16.76 -53.30 18.65
N ARG A 9 17.05 -52.79 17.45
CA ARG A 9 17.91 -53.47 16.48
C ARG A 9 18.65 -52.46 15.60
N SER A 10 19.93 -52.31 15.91
CA SER A 10 20.98 -51.84 15.02
C SER A 10 21.08 -52.73 13.78
N ASN A 11 21.42 -52.17 12.64
CA ASN A 11 22.31 -52.87 11.71
C ASN A 11 23.23 -51.88 11.00
N ILE A 12 24.51 -52.07 11.33
CA ILE A 12 25.69 -51.54 10.69
C ILE A 12 26.06 -52.53 9.59
N VAL A 13 26.24 -52.08 8.36
CA VAL A 13 27.22 -52.69 7.45
C VAL A 13 28.03 -51.56 6.82
N SER A 14 29.31 -51.56 7.18
CA SER A 14 30.39 -50.79 6.60
C SER A 14 30.95 -51.54 5.39
N CYS A 15 31.33 -50.83 4.33
CA CYS A 15 32.66 -51.00 3.73
C CYS A 15 33.08 -49.74 2.95
N SER A 16 34.25 -49.26 3.36
CA SER A 16 35.14 -48.25 2.77
C SER A 16 35.76 -48.83 1.46
N VAL A 17 36.49 -48.16 0.55
CA VAL A 17 37.55 -47.14 0.64
C VAL A 17 37.79 -46.58 -0.80
N GLY A 18 38.23 -45.32 -0.90
CA GLY A 18 39.13 -44.83 -1.97
C GLY A 18 38.59 -43.58 -2.68
N GLY A 19 39.25 -42.43 -2.73
CA GLY A 19 40.57 -41.99 -2.28
C GLY A 19 40.91 -40.69 -3.03
N ALA A 20 41.18 -39.63 -2.27
CA ALA A 20 41.95 -38.40 -2.57
C ALA A 20 41.80 -37.66 -3.94
N ALA A 21 41.48 -36.35 -3.91
CA ALA A 21 42.49 -35.27 -3.97
C ALA A 21 41.89 -33.86 -4.22
N ALA A 22 42.43 -32.89 -3.46
CA ALA A 22 42.68 -31.47 -3.82
C ALA A 22 41.51 -30.52 -4.22
N GLY A 23 41.31 -29.46 -3.42
CA GLY A 23 40.78 -28.16 -3.90
C GLY A 23 41.89 -27.34 -4.61
N PRO A 24 41.70 -26.04 -4.95
CA PRO A 24 40.63 -25.13 -4.52
C PRO A 24 40.02 -24.26 -5.64
N SER A 25 39.13 -23.35 -5.25
CA SER A 25 38.75 -22.09 -5.93
C SER A 25 37.66 -22.15 -7.01
N GLY A 26 36.61 -21.33 -6.80
CA GLY A 26 35.92 -20.68 -7.90
C GLY A 26 34.39 -20.72 -7.82
N MET A 27 33.82 -19.58 -7.44
CA MET A 27 32.47 -19.14 -7.78
C MET A 27 31.30 -19.73 -6.98
N LEU A 28 31.11 -19.19 -5.77
CA LEU A 28 29.77 -19.08 -5.20
C LEU A 28 28.95 -18.15 -6.10
N ILE A 29 27.88 -18.67 -6.69
CA ILE A 29 26.86 -17.85 -7.35
C ILE A 29 26.18 -17.05 -6.24
N MET A 30 26.49 -15.76 -6.16
CA MET A 30 25.74 -14.82 -5.34
C MET A 30 24.38 -14.61 -6.00
N PRO A 31 23.24 -14.90 -5.36
CA PRO A 31 21.99 -14.29 -5.76
C PRO A 31 22.14 -12.79 -5.50
N SER A 32 22.12 -12.01 -6.58
CA SER A 32 22.05 -10.56 -6.54
C SER A 32 20.77 -10.17 -5.81
N VAL A 33 20.88 -9.98 -4.49
CA VAL A 33 19.93 -9.16 -3.74
C VAL A 33 20.11 -7.75 -4.30
N LEU A 34 19.27 -7.42 -5.28
CA LEU A 34 18.94 -6.03 -5.52
C LEU A 34 18.30 -5.56 -4.22
N GLU A 35 19.11 -4.95 -3.36
CA GLU A 35 18.60 -4.10 -2.30
C GLU A 35 17.71 -3.08 -3.01
N GLU A 36 16.39 -3.23 -2.87
CA GLU A 36 15.48 -2.14 -3.18
C GLU A 36 15.89 -1.00 -2.25
N VAL A 37 16.63 -0.05 -2.79
CA VAL A 37 16.86 1.23 -2.16
C VAL A 37 15.49 1.80 -1.86
N ASP A 38 15.08 1.69 -0.59
CA ASP A 38 13.96 2.44 -0.03
C ASP A 38 14.33 3.90 -0.24
N ASP A 39 13.83 4.46 -1.34
CA ASP A 39 13.98 5.86 -1.66
C ASP A 39 13.04 6.62 -0.73
N SER A 40 13.47 6.73 0.53
CA SER A 40 12.87 7.54 1.57
C SER A 40 12.77 9.03 1.17
N SER A 41 13.34 9.43 0.02
CA SER A 41 13.17 10.75 -0.58
C SER A 41 11.92 10.86 -1.47
N ASN A 42 11.35 9.75 -1.93
CA ASN A 42 10.19 9.78 -2.82
C ASN A 42 8.89 9.98 -2.04
N VAL A 43 8.34 11.18 -2.16
CA VAL A 43 7.09 11.59 -1.50
C VAL A 43 5.87 10.88 -2.11
N TYR A 44 5.97 10.49 -3.37
CA TYR A 44 4.91 9.83 -4.10
C TYR A 44 5.08 8.31 -4.07
N THR A 45 3.98 7.59 -4.27
CA THR A 45 4.03 6.12 -4.43
C THR A 45 4.68 5.77 -5.77
N PRO A 46 5.20 4.53 -5.95
CA PRO A 46 5.71 4.07 -7.23
C PRO A 46 4.62 3.94 -8.31
N LEU A 47 3.36 4.22 -7.97
CA LEU A 47 2.23 4.25 -8.90
C LEU A 47 2.18 5.58 -9.69
N VAL A 48 2.93 6.60 -9.26
CA VAL A 48 2.91 7.96 -9.82
C VAL A 48 4.13 8.22 -10.70
N ASP A 49 3.92 8.84 -11.85
CA ASP A 49 4.96 9.50 -12.62
C ASP A 49 5.17 10.93 -12.09
N SER A 50 6.12 11.08 -11.17
CA SER A 50 6.37 12.36 -10.50
C SER A 50 7.06 13.40 -11.40
N SER A 51 7.58 13.00 -12.57
CA SER A 51 8.32 13.88 -13.47
C SER A 51 7.49 15.05 -14.00
N GLY A 52 6.17 14.86 -14.12
CA GLY A 52 5.23 15.89 -14.56
C GLY A 52 4.71 16.81 -13.45
N ILE A 53 5.03 16.55 -12.18
CA ILE A 53 4.44 17.28 -11.06
C ILE A 53 5.20 18.59 -10.81
N THR A 54 4.54 19.72 -11.11
CA THR A 54 5.10 21.04 -10.82
C THR A 54 4.95 21.35 -9.33
N VAL A 55 6.08 21.48 -8.63
CA VAL A 55 6.11 21.96 -7.24
C VAL A 55 6.13 23.49 -7.23
N VAL A 56 5.01 24.10 -6.89
CA VAL A 56 4.95 25.55 -6.69
C VAL A 56 5.67 25.89 -5.38
N PRO A 57 6.66 26.81 -5.38
CA PRO A 57 7.34 27.22 -4.15
C PRO A 57 6.32 27.81 -3.18
N PRO A 58 6.45 27.53 -1.87
CA PRO A 58 5.52 28.07 -0.89
C PRO A 58 5.59 29.60 -0.92
N SER A 59 4.43 30.26 -0.93
CA SER A 59 4.36 31.70 -0.70
C SER A 59 5.08 32.03 0.62
N PRO A 60 5.83 33.14 0.69
CA PRO A 60 6.52 33.52 1.91
C PRO A 60 5.50 33.72 3.05
N SER A 61 5.40 32.72 3.93
CA SER A 61 4.60 32.77 5.14
C SER A 61 5.52 33.08 6.32
N SER A 62 5.17 34.06 7.14
CA SER A 62 5.93 34.34 8.38
C SER A 62 5.78 33.25 9.43
N LYS A 63 4.79 32.35 9.27
CA LYS A 63 4.49 31.28 10.22
C LYS A 63 5.06 29.95 9.71
N PRO A 64 5.74 29.16 10.57
CA PRO A 64 6.20 27.83 10.21
C PRO A 64 5.01 26.90 9.92
N LEU A 65 5.19 25.98 8.97
CA LEU A 65 4.18 24.97 8.64
C LEU A 65 3.91 24.07 9.84
N LYS A 66 2.64 23.72 10.03
CA LYS A 66 2.24 22.75 11.07
C LYS A 66 2.66 21.34 10.71
N THR A 67 2.90 20.54 11.74
CA THR A 67 3.36 19.16 11.67
C THR A 67 2.20 18.18 11.74
N ILE A 68 2.46 16.91 11.45
CA ILE A 68 1.47 15.84 11.63
C ILE A 68 1.06 15.68 13.11
N ASN A 69 1.96 16.01 14.05
CA ASN A 69 1.67 15.91 15.47
C ASN A 69 0.61 16.95 15.91
N ASP A 70 0.67 18.16 15.36
CA ASP A 70 -0.35 19.19 15.59
C ASP A 70 -1.74 18.68 15.16
N VAL A 71 -1.82 17.97 14.03
CA VAL A 71 -3.05 17.36 13.52
C VAL A 71 -3.54 16.24 14.44
N ARG A 72 -2.64 15.33 14.86
CA ARG A 72 -2.96 14.23 15.78
C ARG A 72 -3.53 14.72 17.11
N VAL A 73 -2.92 15.74 17.70
CA VAL A 73 -3.38 16.33 18.97
C VAL A 73 -4.80 16.90 18.82
N LEU A 74 -5.08 17.65 17.76
CA LEU A 74 -6.42 18.22 17.55
C LEU A 74 -7.48 17.15 17.28
N LEU A 75 -7.13 16.09 16.54
CA LEU A 75 -7.99 14.92 16.33
C LEU A 75 -8.32 14.21 17.65
N GLN A 76 -7.30 13.90 18.46
CA GLN A 76 -7.47 13.22 19.76
C GLN A 76 -8.31 14.04 20.74
N GLN A 77 -8.15 15.37 20.73
CA GLN A 77 -8.93 16.27 21.58
C GLN A 77 -10.35 16.54 21.05
N GLY A 78 -10.74 15.98 19.89
CA GLY A 78 -12.05 16.21 19.29
C GLY A 78 -12.27 17.64 18.79
N ARG A 79 -11.20 18.44 18.64
CA ARG A 79 -11.25 19.87 18.27
C ARG A 79 -11.42 20.05 16.76
N LYS A 80 -12.55 19.58 16.21
CA LYS A 80 -12.83 19.53 14.76
C LYS A 80 -12.76 20.91 14.08
N GLN A 81 -13.21 21.98 14.75
CA GLN A 81 -13.17 23.33 14.17
C GLN A 81 -11.74 23.86 14.05
N ASP A 82 -10.92 23.65 15.08
CA ASP A 82 -9.51 24.07 15.07
C ASP A 82 -8.70 23.25 14.06
N LEU A 83 -8.99 21.96 13.93
CA LEU A 83 -8.40 21.12 12.88
C LEU A 83 -8.73 21.65 11.49
N LYS A 84 -10.01 21.97 11.23
CA LYS A 84 -10.45 22.55 9.95
C LYS A 84 -9.76 23.88 9.66
N GLN A 85 -9.61 24.73 10.67
CA GLN A 85 -8.90 26.00 10.55
C GLN A 85 -7.40 25.80 10.31
N LEU A 86 -6.79 24.79 10.95
CA LEU A 86 -5.39 24.40 10.71
C LEU A 86 -5.21 23.97 9.25
N LEU A 87 -6.02 23.04 8.74
CA LEU A 87 -5.90 22.52 7.37
C LEU A 87 -6.07 23.61 6.31
N ARG A 88 -6.99 24.57 6.53
CA ARG A 88 -7.24 25.68 5.59
C ARG A 88 -6.13 26.71 5.54
N ASN A 89 -5.42 26.91 6.65
CA ASN A 89 -4.38 27.94 6.77
C ASN A 89 -2.96 27.39 6.62
N ASN A 90 -2.79 26.07 6.48
CA ASN A 90 -1.50 25.44 6.25
C ASN A 90 -1.43 24.92 4.81
N SER A 91 -0.68 25.63 3.97
CA SER A 91 -0.46 25.25 2.57
C SER A 91 0.81 24.41 2.45
N TRP A 92 0.73 23.12 2.76
CA TRP A 92 1.85 22.22 2.55
C TRP A 92 2.14 22.05 1.04
N PRO A 93 3.40 22.19 0.59
CA PRO A 93 3.79 21.93 -0.81
C PRO A 93 3.38 20.54 -1.27
N VAL A 94 3.07 20.33 -2.55
CA VAL A 94 2.59 19.02 -3.09
C VAL A 94 3.54 17.87 -2.84
N ASN A 95 4.85 18.13 -2.75
CA ASN A 95 5.90 17.18 -2.40
C ASN A 95 6.17 17.12 -0.88
N SER A 96 5.23 17.54 -0.03
CA SER A 96 5.37 17.35 1.42
C SER A 96 5.02 15.91 1.82
N PRO A 97 5.90 15.20 2.55
CA PRO A 97 5.66 13.82 2.98
C PRO A 97 4.50 13.69 3.98
N ILE A 98 4.07 14.81 4.58
CA ILE A 98 2.97 14.83 5.56
C ILE A 98 1.69 14.17 5.02
N ARG A 99 1.45 14.26 3.70
CA ARG A 99 0.24 13.70 3.06
C ARG A 99 0.14 12.18 3.21
N LYS A 100 1.27 11.46 3.28
CA LYS A 100 1.30 10.01 3.49
C LYS A 100 0.60 9.62 4.80
N GLU A 101 0.75 10.44 5.84
CA GLU A 101 0.12 10.21 7.15
C GLU A 101 -1.21 10.98 7.30
N LEU A 102 -1.28 12.19 6.74
CA LEU A 102 -2.40 13.10 6.91
C LEU A 102 -3.70 12.54 6.30
N TRP A 103 -3.65 12.07 5.05
CA TRP A 103 -4.84 11.56 4.37
C TRP A 103 -5.45 10.35 5.09
N PRO A 104 -4.70 9.28 5.44
CA PRO A 104 -5.26 8.17 6.19
C PRO A 104 -5.88 8.60 7.52
N LEU A 105 -5.22 9.49 8.27
CA LEU A 105 -5.76 10.01 9.54
C LEU A 105 -7.09 10.77 9.33
N LEU A 106 -7.17 11.59 8.28
CA LEU A 106 -8.37 12.35 8.00
C LEU A 106 -9.52 11.48 7.47
N CYS A 107 -9.23 10.44 6.68
CA CYS A 107 -10.24 9.53 6.16
C CYS A 107 -10.81 8.63 7.26
N THR A 108 -9.95 8.07 8.12
CA THR A 108 -10.35 7.11 9.17
C THR A 108 -11.21 7.74 10.27
N GLN A 109 -11.08 9.04 10.54
CA GLN A 109 -11.89 9.72 11.57
C GLN A 109 -13.41 9.66 11.33
N HIS A 110 -13.84 9.34 10.10
CA HIS A 110 -15.24 9.30 9.69
C HIS A 110 -15.83 7.88 9.71
N GLN A 111 -15.05 6.87 10.08
CA GLN A 111 -15.55 5.52 10.24
C GLN A 111 -16.52 5.47 11.44
N ASN A 112 -17.79 5.12 11.19
CA ASN A 112 -18.79 4.96 12.24
C ASN A 112 -18.64 3.58 12.90
N GLY A 113 -18.17 3.57 14.15
CA GLY A 113 -17.99 2.35 14.95
C GLY A 113 -16.54 1.82 14.93
N LYS A 114 -16.30 0.74 15.68
CA LYS A 114 -15.03 0.00 15.60
C LYS A 114 -15.03 -0.81 14.31
N SER A 115 -14.90 -0.16 13.15
CA SER A 115 -14.50 -0.89 11.95
C SER A 115 -13.02 -1.24 12.12
N ASN A 116 -12.75 -2.28 12.91
CA ASN A 116 -11.61 -3.14 12.65
C ASN A 116 -11.86 -3.72 11.25
N ILE A 117 -11.62 -2.93 10.19
CA ILE A 117 -11.27 -3.51 8.90
C ILE A 117 -10.05 -4.33 9.27
N MET A 118 -10.24 -5.64 9.44
CA MET A 118 -9.16 -6.54 9.80
C MET A 118 -8.08 -6.37 8.75
N ASP A 119 -6.83 -6.37 9.19
CA ASP A 119 -5.68 -6.46 8.30
C ASP A 119 -5.98 -7.56 7.27
N GLY A 120 -5.89 -7.23 5.99
CA GLY A 120 -6.19 -8.18 4.90
C GLY A 120 -7.62 -8.20 4.36
N PHE A 121 -8.60 -7.51 4.94
CA PHE A 121 -9.98 -7.49 4.40
C PHE A 121 -10.03 -7.04 2.92
N TYR A 122 -9.22 -6.04 2.57
CA TYR A 122 -9.09 -5.61 1.18
C TYR A 122 -8.62 -6.75 0.27
N TRP A 123 -7.59 -7.50 0.69
CA TRP A 123 -7.02 -8.59 -0.09
C TRP A 123 -7.95 -9.79 -0.19
N ASP A 124 -8.74 -10.07 0.85
CA ASP A 124 -9.81 -11.08 0.77
C ASP A 124 -10.82 -10.72 -0.32
N MET A 125 -11.21 -9.44 -0.41
CA MET A 125 -12.12 -8.97 -1.45
C MET A 125 -11.47 -8.98 -2.84
N VAL A 126 -10.18 -8.64 -2.95
CA VAL A 126 -9.42 -8.81 -4.20
C VAL A 126 -9.47 -10.27 -4.67
N ASN A 127 -9.21 -11.22 -3.78
CA ASN A 127 -9.27 -12.65 -4.10
C ASN A 127 -10.68 -13.09 -4.49
N GLN A 128 -11.73 -12.56 -3.86
CA GLN A 128 -13.11 -12.87 -4.24
C GLN A 128 -13.48 -12.34 -5.63
N VAL A 129 -13.02 -11.12 -5.99
CA VAL A 129 -13.37 -10.48 -7.27
C VAL A 129 -12.51 -10.99 -8.43
N PHE A 130 -11.22 -11.21 -8.20
CA PHE A 130 -10.23 -11.48 -9.25
C PHE A 130 -9.61 -12.88 -9.18
N GLY A 131 -9.79 -13.61 -8.07
CA GLY A 131 -9.22 -14.96 -7.87
C GLY A 131 -7.73 -14.99 -7.51
N SER A 132 -7.03 -13.86 -7.56
CA SER A 132 -5.61 -13.71 -7.22
C SER A 132 -5.31 -12.28 -6.73
N PRO A 133 -4.31 -12.08 -5.84
CA PRO A 133 -3.82 -10.74 -5.48
C PRO A 133 -3.01 -10.07 -6.60
N ASP A 134 -2.61 -10.83 -7.63
CA ASP A 134 -1.84 -10.31 -8.75
C ASP A 134 -2.64 -9.29 -9.56
N LEU A 135 -1.96 -8.28 -10.11
CA LEU A 135 -2.61 -7.36 -11.04
C LEU A 135 -2.88 -8.10 -12.35
N PRO A 136 -4.11 -8.07 -12.89
CA PRO A 136 -4.41 -8.73 -14.15
C PRO A 136 -3.68 -8.07 -15.31
N ASP A 137 -3.21 -8.88 -16.26
CA ASP A 137 -2.61 -8.40 -17.51
C ASP A 137 -3.63 -7.76 -18.45
N LYS A 138 -4.90 -8.16 -18.33
CA LYS A 138 -6.02 -7.64 -19.10
C LYS A 138 -6.60 -6.39 -18.43
N PRO A 139 -7.10 -5.42 -19.21
CA PRO A 139 -7.76 -4.25 -18.66
C PRO A 139 -8.97 -4.66 -17.81
N ILE A 140 -9.11 -4.04 -16.64
CA ILE A 140 -10.21 -4.30 -15.72
C ILE A 140 -11.44 -3.53 -16.22
N SER A 141 -12.58 -4.21 -16.33
CA SER A 141 -13.85 -3.54 -16.61
C SER A 141 -14.33 -2.82 -15.35
N LEU A 142 -14.46 -1.49 -15.43
CA LEU A 142 -14.91 -0.70 -14.28
C LEU A 142 -16.41 -0.92 -14.00
N PRO A 143 -16.85 -0.82 -12.72
CA PRO A 143 -18.26 -0.90 -12.34
C PRO A 143 -19.12 0.22 -12.96
N PRO A 144 -20.43 0.02 -13.15
CA PRO A 144 -21.30 0.98 -13.85
C PRO A 144 -21.53 2.30 -13.11
N PHE A 145 -21.19 2.39 -11.81
CA PHE A 145 -21.32 3.65 -11.07
C PHE A 145 -20.23 4.68 -11.43
N VAL A 146 -19.15 4.27 -12.10
CA VAL A 146 -18.15 5.22 -12.58
C VAL A 146 -18.61 5.86 -13.89
N GLU A 147 -18.13 7.06 -14.13
CA GLU A 147 -18.35 7.76 -15.38
C GLU A 147 -17.04 7.76 -16.18
N PRO A 148 -16.96 7.08 -17.35
CA PRO A 148 -15.72 6.98 -18.12
C PRO A 148 -15.13 8.34 -18.51
N SER A 149 -15.99 9.32 -18.78
CA SER A 149 -15.57 10.70 -19.09
C SER A 149 -14.93 11.43 -17.90
N HIS A 150 -15.10 10.91 -16.68
CA HIS A 150 -14.59 11.47 -15.42
C HIS A 150 -13.65 10.49 -14.69
N CYS A 151 -12.96 9.61 -15.42
CA CYS A 151 -11.90 8.76 -14.87
C CYS A 151 -10.53 9.47 -14.94
N GLN A 152 -10.40 10.64 -14.30
CA GLN A 152 -9.13 11.37 -14.28
C GLN A 152 -8.08 10.60 -13.47
N SER A 153 -7.02 10.17 -14.15
CA SER A 153 -5.90 9.43 -13.56
C SER A 153 -4.74 10.32 -13.10
N TYR A 154 -4.79 11.63 -13.37
CA TYR A 154 -3.74 12.59 -13.02
C TYR A 154 -2.36 12.13 -13.48
N TYR A 155 -1.40 11.99 -12.55
CA TYR A 155 -0.03 11.55 -12.82
C TYR A 155 0.17 10.05 -12.56
N MET A 156 -0.89 9.23 -12.61
CA MET A 156 -0.74 7.78 -12.46
C MET A 156 0.00 7.17 -13.67
N THR A 157 0.97 6.31 -13.37
CA THR A 157 1.59 5.39 -14.34
C THR A 157 0.56 4.39 -14.88
N HIS A 158 0.93 3.61 -15.90
CA HIS A 158 0.10 2.50 -16.37
C HIS A 158 -0.25 1.51 -15.24
N LYS A 159 0.73 1.15 -14.40
CA LYS A 159 0.52 0.30 -13.23
C LYS A 159 -0.42 0.98 -12.21
N GLY A 160 -0.25 2.27 -11.96
CA GLY A 160 -1.10 3.05 -11.06
C GLY A 160 -2.57 3.08 -11.49
N ARG A 161 -2.83 3.19 -12.80
CA ARG A 161 -4.19 3.09 -13.35
C ARG A 161 -4.80 1.71 -13.10
N ASN A 162 -4.08 0.62 -13.41
CA ASN A 162 -4.58 -0.74 -13.13
C ASN A 162 -4.87 -0.98 -11.65
N VAL A 163 -4.03 -0.43 -10.75
CA VAL A 163 -4.30 -0.49 -9.29
C VAL A 163 -5.56 0.30 -8.94
N THR A 164 -5.74 1.49 -9.52
CA THR A 164 -6.94 2.31 -9.32
C THR A 164 -8.20 1.56 -9.77
N ASP A 165 -8.15 0.96 -10.96
CA ASP A 165 -9.26 0.18 -11.52
C ASP A 165 -9.63 -1.00 -10.62
N ARG A 166 -8.62 -1.71 -10.08
CA ARG A 166 -8.81 -2.79 -9.12
C ARG A 166 -9.47 -2.30 -7.84
N VAL A 167 -8.97 -1.22 -7.24
CA VAL A 167 -9.53 -0.64 -6.00
C VAL A 167 -10.99 -0.25 -6.19
N VAL A 168 -11.32 0.42 -7.30
CA VAL A 168 -12.69 0.84 -7.60
C VAL A 168 -13.60 -0.37 -7.85
N SER A 169 -13.09 -1.42 -8.52
CA SER A 169 -13.85 -2.66 -8.75
C SER A 169 -14.14 -3.42 -7.45
N VAL A 170 -13.14 -3.52 -6.55
CA VAL A 170 -13.32 -4.10 -5.21
C VAL A 170 -14.34 -3.30 -4.41
N LEU A 171 -14.29 -1.97 -4.48
CA LEU A 171 -15.26 -1.11 -3.81
C LEU A 171 -16.68 -1.32 -4.34
N GLY A 172 -16.83 -1.51 -5.65
CA GLY A 172 -18.12 -1.84 -6.25
C GLY A 172 -18.71 -3.18 -5.82
N TYR A 173 -17.83 -4.15 -5.57
CA TYR A 173 -18.23 -5.44 -5.02
C TYR A 173 -18.57 -5.34 -3.52
N ALA A 174 -17.79 -4.58 -2.75
CA ALA A 174 -17.98 -4.40 -1.31
C ALA A 174 -19.18 -3.50 -0.93
N CYS A 175 -19.53 -2.56 -1.81
CA CYS A 175 -20.55 -1.55 -1.55
C CYS A 175 -21.58 -1.52 -2.70
N PRO A 176 -22.49 -2.52 -2.78
CA PRO A 176 -23.45 -2.65 -3.87
C PRO A 176 -24.46 -1.48 -3.93
N ASP A 177 -24.62 -0.73 -2.84
CA ASP A 177 -25.51 0.43 -2.77
C ASP A 177 -24.96 1.65 -3.55
N ILE A 178 -23.68 1.63 -3.95
CA ILE A 178 -23.09 2.67 -4.79
C ILE A 178 -23.55 2.45 -6.24
N VAL A 179 -24.62 3.14 -6.63
CA VAL A 179 -25.22 3.03 -7.98
C VAL A 179 -24.72 4.09 -8.97
N TYR A 180 -24.26 5.25 -8.47
CA TYR A 180 -23.70 6.32 -9.30
C TYR A 180 -22.74 7.18 -8.46
N SER A 181 -21.47 7.24 -8.85
CA SER A 181 -20.43 8.02 -8.16
C SER A 181 -19.28 8.37 -9.12
N PRO A 182 -19.46 9.37 -10.00
CA PRO A 182 -18.45 9.74 -11.01
C PRO A 182 -17.14 10.25 -10.39
N THR A 183 -17.18 10.73 -9.15
CA THR A 183 -16.02 11.30 -8.44
C THR A 183 -15.17 10.25 -7.73
N ILE A 184 -15.63 9.01 -7.62
CA ILE A 184 -14.94 7.99 -6.83
C ILE A 184 -13.61 7.58 -7.46
N TYR A 185 -13.56 7.46 -8.78
CA TYR A 185 -12.34 7.15 -9.52
C TYR A 185 -11.26 8.22 -9.31
N PRO A 186 -11.52 9.52 -9.58
CA PRO A 186 -10.50 10.55 -9.38
C PRO A 186 -10.08 10.70 -7.90
N ILE A 187 -10.99 10.49 -6.94
CA ILE A 187 -10.62 10.48 -5.53
C ILE A 187 -9.66 9.32 -5.21
N CYS A 188 -9.96 8.11 -5.68
CA CYS A 188 -9.09 6.95 -5.53
C CYS A 188 -7.71 7.18 -6.16
N ALA A 189 -7.66 7.69 -7.39
CA ALA A 189 -6.41 8.03 -8.06
C ALA A 189 -5.60 9.03 -7.25
N LEU A 190 -6.22 10.09 -6.71
CA LEU A 190 -5.55 11.12 -5.91
C LEU A 190 -4.98 10.55 -4.59
N LEU A 191 -5.74 9.69 -3.89
CA LEU A 191 -5.26 9.06 -2.66
C LEU A 191 -4.05 8.16 -2.91
N LEU A 192 -4.08 7.39 -4.00
CA LEU A 192 -2.97 6.52 -4.42
C LEU A 192 -1.69 7.28 -4.78
N HIS A 193 -1.72 8.60 -4.95
CA HIS A 193 -0.49 9.38 -5.09
C HIS A 193 0.36 9.39 -3.82
N TYR A 194 -0.28 9.30 -2.65
CA TYR A 194 0.38 9.45 -1.35
C TYR A 194 0.26 8.22 -0.46
N MET A 195 -0.71 7.35 -0.73
CA MET A 195 -1.02 6.18 0.09
C MET A 195 -0.69 4.91 -0.71
N SER A 196 0.24 4.11 -0.20
CA SER A 196 0.54 2.80 -0.75
C SER A 196 -0.57 1.82 -0.39
N GLY A 197 -0.91 0.92 -1.32
CA GLY A 197 -1.90 -0.14 -1.10
C GLY A 197 -1.44 -1.28 -0.17
N ASN A 198 -0.55 -1.01 0.78
CA ASN A 198 -0.24 -1.92 1.90
C ASN A 198 -1.40 -1.85 2.92
N PHE A 199 -2.59 -2.23 2.47
CA PHE A 199 -3.78 -2.46 3.29
C PHE A 199 -3.72 -3.84 3.93
#